data_AF-A0AA36AWA3-F1
#
_entry.id   AF-A0AA36AWA3-F1
#
_cell.length_a   1.000
_cell.length_b   1.000
_cell.length_c   1.000
_cell.angle_alpha   90.00
_cell.angle_beta   90.00
_cell.angle_gamma   90.00
#
_symmetry.space_group_name_H-M   'P 1'
#
loop_
_entity.id
_entity.type
_entity.pdbx_description
1 polymer ?
#
loop_
_entity_poly.entity_id
_entity_poly.type
_entity_poly.pdbx_seq_one_letter_code
_entity_poly.pdbx_strand_id
1 'polypeptide(L)'
;MRDHFSRLIMIFEGPYGSGPFVPSLHEVQDFFTKKTPRAEKPKKPKSNTKNTQDPAIRAKFQEYVEEQLQNLDSSASDDMWNNMKSAIYDSSLRAFGTDRLSKEDWIEANAAILMPLLEKKCKIFITHNRKPTESTKQQLHAAKSNLQKETRKCTNQYWDKLCLEIQKVSDMGNIRKMYEKIRVAIGPTVSKVAPLKSVIGDQLTNKKKQTERWNITLNCTQRREMLIDSLMKPFLGFPK
;
A
#
# COMPACT_ATOMS: atom_id res chain seq x y z
N MET A 1 9.43 -4.49 -8.89
CA MET A 1 9.71 -3.43 -9.88
C MET A 1 8.90 -3.57 -11.17
N ARG A 2 8.86 -4.75 -11.82
CA ARG A 2 8.06 -4.97 -13.04
C ARG A 2 6.54 -5.04 -12.81
N ASP A 3 6.06 -5.54 -11.68
CA ASP A 3 4.61 -5.79 -11.48
C ASP A 3 3.71 -4.54 -11.47
N HIS A 4 4.19 -3.40 -10.97
CA HIS A 4 3.41 -2.15 -10.97
C HIS A 4 3.37 -1.50 -12.36
N PHE A 5 4.47 -1.57 -13.12
CA PHE A 5 4.55 -1.11 -14.50
C PHE A 5 3.80 -2.04 -15.47
N SER A 6 3.92 -3.35 -15.30
CA SER A 6 3.22 -4.36 -16.11
C SER A 6 1.72 -4.37 -15.86
N ARG A 7 1.23 -4.02 -14.66
CA ARG A 7 -0.22 -3.87 -14.42
C ARG A 7 -0.78 -2.60 -15.06
N LEU A 8 -0.07 -1.48 -14.99
CA LEU A 8 -0.49 -0.26 -15.68
C LEU A 8 -0.44 -0.44 -17.21
N ILE A 9 0.49 -1.23 -17.74
CA ILE A 9 0.58 -1.54 -19.18
C ILE A 9 -0.47 -2.58 -19.61
N MET A 10 -0.71 -3.65 -18.83
CA MET A 10 -1.73 -4.68 -19.13
C MET A 10 -3.18 -4.18 -19.06
N ILE A 11 -3.45 -3.03 -18.43
CA ILE A 11 -4.80 -2.42 -18.45
C ILE A 11 -5.00 -1.55 -19.70
N PHE A 12 -3.92 -1.07 -20.32
CA PHE A 12 -4.00 -0.25 -21.54
C PHE A 12 -3.96 -1.09 -22.83
N GLU A 13 -3.42 -2.30 -22.75
CA GLU A 13 -3.49 -3.36 -23.77
C GLU A 13 -4.36 -4.51 -23.26
N GLY A 14 -5.68 -4.47 -23.51
CA GLY A 14 -6.53 -5.64 -23.31
C GLY A 14 -6.17 -6.73 -24.33
N PRO A 15 -6.15 -8.02 -23.94
CA PRO A 15 -5.98 -9.10 -24.90
C PRO A 15 -7.21 -9.13 -25.82
N TYR A 16 -6.93 -9.32 -27.10
CA TYR A 16 -7.93 -9.51 -28.14
C TYR A 16 -8.97 -10.58 -27.75
N GLY A 17 -10.25 -10.22 -27.87
CA GLY A 17 -11.36 -11.18 -27.99
C GLY A 17 -11.98 -11.69 -26.69
N SER A 18 -12.98 -10.98 -26.14
CA SER A 18 -14.24 -11.54 -25.61
C SER A 18 -15.06 -10.49 -24.84
N GLY A 19 -16.24 -10.13 -25.35
CA GLY A 19 -17.40 -9.58 -24.63
C GLY A 19 -17.26 -8.24 -23.87
N PRO A 20 -18.36 -7.49 -23.65
CA PRO A 20 -18.30 -6.20 -22.98
C PRO A 20 -18.22 -6.39 -21.46
N PHE A 21 -17.03 -6.21 -20.88
CA PHE A 21 -16.93 -5.90 -19.45
C PHE A 21 -17.25 -4.41 -19.26
N VAL A 22 -18.34 -4.13 -18.55
CA VAL A 22 -18.83 -2.78 -18.24
C VAL A 22 -18.43 -2.46 -16.80
N PRO A 23 -17.46 -1.57 -16.55
CA PRO A 23 -17.22 -1.06 -15.21
C PRO A 23 -18.11 0.17 -14.98
N SER A 24 -18.89 0.13 -13.91
CA SER A 24 -19.65 1.26 -13.37
C SER A 24 -18.73 2.40 -12.89
N LEU A 25 -19.27 3.61 -12.73
CA LEU A 25 -18.54 4.78 -12.20
C LEU A 25 -17.94 4.54 -10.80
N HIS A 26 -18.50 3.59 -10.03
CA HIS A 26 -17.94 3.10 -8.77
C HIS A 26 -16.70 2.21 -8.99
N GLU A 27 -16.66 1.40 -10.05
CA GLU A 27 -15.50 0.53 -10.37
C GLU A 27 -14.30 1.31 -10.93
N VAL A 28 -14.54 2.48 -11.53
CA VAL A 28 -13.46 3.41 -11.91
C VAL A 28 -12.85 4.08 -10.67
N GLN A 29 -13.68 4.33 -9.64
CA GLN A 29 -13.22 4.78 -8.32
C GLN A 29 -12.44 3.67 -7.59
N ASP A 30 -12.85 2.41 -7.75
CA ASP A 30 -12.18 1.25 -7.17
C ASP A 30 -10.78 0.97 -7.75
N PHE A 31 -10.45 1.54 -8.91
CA PHE A 31 -9.10 1.44 -9.45
C PHE A 31 -8.05 2.22 -8.63
N PHE A 32 -8.48 3.25 -7.91
CA PHE A 32 -7.68 3.96 -6.92
C PHE A 32 -7.81 3.37 -5.51
N THR A 33 -8.75 2.45 -5.27
CA THR A 33 -8.87 1.71 -4.01
C THR A 33 -8.03 0.44 -4.10
N LYS A 34 -6.85 0.52 -3.50
CA LYS A 34 -5.94 -0.61 -3.29
C LYS A 34 -6.74 -1.83 -2.82
N LYS A 35 -6.78 -2.93 -3.60
CA LYS A 35 -7.15 -4.25 -3.04
C LYS A 35 -6.06 -4.64 -2.05
N THR A 36 -6.25 -4.22 -0.80
CA THR A 36 -5.44 -4.61 0.35
C THR A 36 -5.70 -6.08 0.67
N PRO A 37 -4.70 -6.82 1.20
CA PRO A 37 -4.96 -8.08 1.87
C PRO A 37 -6.06 -7.89 2.91
N ARG A 38 -6.89 -8.93 3.09
CA ARG A 38 -7.97 -9.07 4.09
C ARG A 38 -7.91 -8.03 5.20
N ALA A 39 -8.97 -7.23 5.31
CA ALA A 39 -9.06 -6.13 6.27
C ALA A 39 -8.74 -6.59 7.70
N GLU A 40 -7.51 -6.31 8.15
CA GLU A 40 -7.28 -6.03 9.56
C GLU A 40 -8.20 -4.87 9.93
N LYS A 41 -8.82 -4.89 11.12
CA LYS A 41 -9.59 -3.74 11.60
C LYS A 41 -8.74 -2.47 11.38
N PRO A 42 -9.29 -1.42 10.76
CA PRO A 42 -8.51 -0.22 10.45
C PRO A 42 -7.83 0.24 11.73
N LYS A 43 -6.49 0.24 11.71
CA LYS A 43 -5.71 0.69 12.86
C LYS A 43 -6.09 2.15 13.11
N LYS A 44 -6.39 2.49 14.35
CA LYS A 44 -6.71 3.87 14.74
C LYS A 44 -5.61 4.80 14.20
N PRO A 45 -5.97 5.89 13.50
CA PRO A 45 -4.99 6.78 12.90
C PRO A 45 -4.06 7.34 13.97
N LYS A 46 -2.76 7.38 13.68
CA LYS A 46 -1.78 7.92 14.63
C LYS A 46 -1.82 9.44 14.60
N SER A 47 -1.73 10.08 15.77
CA SER A 47 -1.58 11.54 15.88
C SER A 47 -0.21 11.98 15.33
N ASN A 48 -0.17 13.10 14.60
CA ASN A 48 1.05 13.63 14.03
C ASN A 48 1.96 14.23 15.12
N THR A 49 2.99 13.47 15.50
CA THR A 49 3.90 13.85 16.59
C THR A 49 4.84 15.00 16.20
N LYS A 50 4.94 15.39 14.91
CA LYS A 50 5.77 16.54 14.50
C LYS A 50 5.12 17.87 14.89
N ASN A 51 3.79 17.91 14.88
CA ASN A 51 3.02 19.10 15.20
C ASN A 51 3.03 19.45 16.69
N THR A 52 3.51 18.56 17.56
CA THR A 52 3.67 18.85 19.00
C THR A 52 4.82 19.82 19.29
N GLN A 53 5.74 19.99 18.34
CA GLN A 53 6.84 20.96 18.46
C GLN A 53 6.36 22.40 18.37
N ASP A 54 5.22 22.64 17.70
CA ASP A 54 4.63 23.97 17.54
C ASP A 54 3.86 24.40 18.81
N PRO A 55 4.28 25.49 19.49
CA PRO A 55 3.60 25.98 20.69
C PRO A 55 2.15 26.41 20.45
N ALA A 56 1.81 26.95 19.28
CA ALA A 56 0.45 27.40 18.98
C ALA A 56 -0.51 26.22 18.84
N ILE A 57 -0.04 25.10 18.28
CA ILE A 57 -0.84 23.88 18.14
C ILE A 57 -1.04 23.18 19.49
N ARG A 58 -0.03 23.24 20.39
CA ARG A 58 -0.17 22.75 21.77
C ARG A 58 -1.24 23.50 22.56
N ALA A 59 -1.31 24.83 22.41
CA ALA A 59 -2.34 25.63 23.07
C ALA A 59 -3.75 25.21 22.62
N LYS A 60 -3.96 25.03 21.30
CA LYS A 60 -5.24 24.53 20.76
C LYS A 60 -5.60 23.13 21.27
N PHE A 61 -4.61 22.25 21.45
CA PHE A 61 -4.85 20.94 22.04
C PHE A 61 -5.34 21.04 23.48
N GLN A 62 -4.75 21.93 24.28
CA GLN A 62 -5.17 22.16 25.67
C GLN A 62 -6.62 22.65 25.73
N GLU A 63 -6.98 23.62 24.90
CA GLU A 63 -8.35 24.13 24.79
C GLU A 63 -9.35 23.01 24.45
N TYR A 64 -9.03 22.16 23.47
CA TYR A 64 -9.93 21.06 23.08
C TYR A 64 -10.05 19.98 24.16
N VAL A 65 -8.97 19.67 24.87
CA VAL A 65 -9.02 18.70 25.97
C VAL A 65 -9.89 19.24 27.10
N GLU A 66 -9.73 20.51 27.46
CA GLU A 66 -10.50 21.15 28.53
C GLU A 66 -11.99 21.22 28.19
N GLU A 67 -12.34 21.58 26.95
CA GLU A 67 -13.71 21.54 26.43
C GLU A 67 -14.33 20.14 26.50
N GLN A 68 -13.59 19.09 26.14
CA GLN A 68 -14.09 17.72 26.12
C GLN A 68 -14.19 17.12 27.53
N LEU A 69 -13.28 17.48 28.44
CA LEU A 69 -13.27 17.02 29.82
C LEU A 69 -14.40 17.63 30.67
N GLN A 70 -14.84 18.85 30.38
CA GLN A 70 -15.97 19.48 31.07
C GLN A 70 -17.32 18.81 30.78
N ASN A 71 -17.43 18.08 29.67
CA ASN A 71 -18.66 17.43 29.21
C ASN A 71 -18.74 15.92 29.53
N LEU A 72 -17.80 15.41 30.33
CA LEU A 72 -17.70 13.99 30.66
C LEU A 72 -18.59 13.64 31.86
N ASP A 73 -19.56 12.75 31.64
CA ASP A 73 -20.51 12.32 32.67
C ASP A 73 -19.88 11.27 33.61
N SER A 74 -20.21 11.34 34.90
CA SER A 74 -19.55 10.58 35.96
C SER A 74 -20.19 9.19 36.14
N SER A 75 -20.11 8.32 35.14
CA SER A 75 -20.53 6.91 35.27
C SER A 75 -19.37 5.99 35.69
N ALA A 76 -19.65 4.68 35.85
CA ALA A 76 -18.75 3.65 36.39
C ALA A 76 -17.26 3.80 35.97
N SER A 77 -16.35 3.54 36.92
CA SER A 77 -14.91 3.84 36.83
C SER A 77 -14.23 3.43 35.50
N ASP A 78 -14.57 2.26 34.95
CA ASP A 78 -13.99 1.78 33.69
C ASP A 78 -14.50 2.54 32.45
N ASP A 79 -15.77 2.95 32.45
CA ASP A 79 -16.38 3.72 31.37
C ASP A 79 -15.86 5.17 31.38
N MET A 80 -15.71 5.75 32.58
CA MET A 80 -15.09 7.07 32.76
C MET A 80 -13.66 7.09 32.17
N TRP A 81 -12.83 6.09 32.49
CA TRP A 81 -11.47 6.00 31.96
C TRP A 81 -11.43 5.84 30.43
N ASN A 82 -12.33 5.04 29.86
CA ASN A 82 -12.42 4.84 28.42
C ASN A 82 -12.90 6.09 27.68
N ASN A 83 -13.84 6.83 28.25
CA ASN A 83 -14.32 8.09 27.70
C ASN A 83 -13.23 9.16 27.77
N MET A 84 -12.49 9.25 28.88
CA MET A 84 -11.36 10.17 29.02
C MET A 84 -10.25 9.89 27.99
N LYS A 85 -9.86 8.63 27.81
CA LYS A 85 -8.90 8.24 26.77
C LYS A 85 -9.37 8.61 25.36
N SER A 86 -10.67 8.46 25.09
CA SER A 86 -11.25 8.81 23.79
C SER A 86 -11.28 10.31 23.56
N ALA A 87 -11.70 11.09 24.57
CA ALA A 87 -11.69 12.55 24.55
C ALA A 87 -10.28 13.12 24.31
N ILE A 88 -9.26 12.60 25.00
CA ILE A 88 -7.87 13.00 24.81
C ILE A 88 -7.40 12.63 23.39
N TYR A 89 -7.73 11.42 22.93
CA TYR A 89 -7.36 10.97 21.60
C TYR A 89 -8.01 11.81 20.50
N ASP A 90 -9.30 12.12 20.58
CA ASP A 90 -10.03 12.92 19.60
C ASP A 90 -9.56 14.38 19.60
N SER A 91 -9.31 14.94 20.78
CA SER A 91 -8.69 16.26 20.92
C SER A 91 -7.30 16.31 20.29
N SER A 92 -6.51 15.24 20.47
CA SER A 92 -5.18 15.12 19.86
C SER A 92 -5.26 15.03 18.34
N LEU A 93 -6.27 14.33 17.82
CA LEU A 93 -6.51 14.20 16.39
C LEU A 93 -6.97 15.54 15.80
N ARG A 94 -7.79 16.28 16.54
CA ARG A 94 -8.33 17.59 16.15
C ARG A 94 -7.26 18.67 16.14
N ALA A 95 -6.37 18.69 17.13
CA ALA A 95 -5.30 19.68 17.22
C ALA A 95 -4.10 19.33 16.33
N PHE A 96 -3.55 18.12 16.47
CA PHE A 96 -2.31 17.73 15.80
C PHE A 96 -2.56 17.16 14.40
N GLY A 97 -3.78 16.73 14.10
CA GLY A 97 -4.10 16.03 12.87
C GLY A 97 -3.63 14.57 12.88
N THR A 98 -3.89 13.89 11.78
CA THR A 98 -3.38 12.53 11.55
C THR A 98 -1.99 12.58 10.95
N ASP A 99 -1.13 11.67 11.40
CA ASP A 99 0.16 11.40 10.79
C ASP A 99 -0.10 10.72 9.44
N ARG A 100 -0.43 11.53 8.43
CA ARG A 100 -0.36 11.07 7.05
C ARG A 100 1.11 10.79 6.82
N LEU A 101 1.44 9.53 6.55
CA LEU A 101 2.67 9.21 5.83
C LEU A 101 2.60 10.05 4.55
N SER A 102 3.24 11.22 4.58
CA SER A 102 3.42 12.11 3.46
C SER A 102 4.33 11.41 2.46
N LYS A 103 3.79 10.38 1.82
CA LYS A 103 4.20 10.03 0.48
C LYS A 103 3.38 10.99 -0.37
N GLU A 104 4.01 12.06 -0.82
CA GLU A 104 3.60 12.67 -2.08
C GLU A 104 3.53 11.54 -3.08
N ASP A 105 2.32 11.05 -3.33
CA ASP A 105 2.09 10.10 -4.37
C ASP A 105 2.40 10.85 -5.66
N TRP A 106 3.29 10.32 -6.49
CA TRP A 106 3.71 11.01 -7.71
C TRP A 106 2.51 11.31 -8.62
N ILE A 107 1.41 10.56 -8.47
CA ILE A 107 0.13 10.83 -9.12
C ILE A 107 -0.50 12.12 -8.59
N GLU A 108 -0.56 12.29 -7.26
CA GLU A 108 -1.14 13.48 -6.61
C GLU A 108 -0.36 14.74 -7.01
N ALA A 109 0.97 14.65 -7.00
CA ALA A 109 1.86 15.74 -7.42
C ALA A 109 1.64 16.15 -8.90
N ASN A 110 1.16 15.22 -9.74
CA ASN A 110 0.91 15.45 -11.17
C ASN A 110 -0.60 15.49 -11.51
N ALA A 111 -1.48 15.60 -10.50
CA ALA A 111 -2.92 15.52 -10.70
C ALA A 111 -3.43 16.63 -11.63
N ALA A 112 -2.89 17.85 -11.51
CA ALA A 112 -3.26 18.97 -12.36
C ALA A 112 -3.02 18.70 -13.87
N ILE A 113 -2.04 17.87 -14.22
CA ILE A 113 -1.70 17.50 -15.60
C ILE A 113 -2.51 16.29 -16.05
N LEU A 114 -2.58 15.26 -15.21
CA LEU A 114 -3.15 13.96 -15.59
C LEU A 114 -4.67 13.90 -15.50
N MET A 115 -5.28 14.61 -14.53
CA MET A 115 -6.73 14.57 -14.32
C MET A 115 -7.54 15.09 -15.52
N PRO A 116 -7.20 16.25 -16.15
CA PRO A 116 -7.93 16.72 -17.33
C PRO A 116 -7.84 15.75 -18.52
N LEU A 117 -6.69 15.10 -18.69
CA LEU A 117 -6.47 14.11 -19.76
C LEU A 117 -7.27 12.83 -19.51
N LEU A 118 -7.34 12.40 -18.25
CA LEU A 118 -8.14 11.26 -17.83
C LEU A 118 -9.63 11.54 -18.04
N GLU A 119 -10.12 12.70 -17.62
CA GLU A 119 -11.49 13.14 -17.86
C GLU A 119 -11.84 13.18 -19.35
N LYS A 120 -10.95 13.75 -20.18
CA LYS A 120 -11.12 13.79 -21.63
C LYS A 120 -11.23 12.38 -22.22
N LYS A 121 -10.34 11.46 -21.82
CA LYS A 121 -10.43 10.04 -22.22
C LYS A 121 -11.75 9.41 -21.78
N CYS A 122 -12.18 9.64 -20.53
CA CYS A 122 -13.43 9.09 -20.01
C CYS A 122 -14.65 9.61 -20.78
N LYS A 123 -14.71 10.91 -21.09
CA LYS A 123 -15.78 11.50 -21.91
C LYS A 123 -15.85 10.83 -23.30
N ILE A 124 -14.71 10.68 -23.98
CA ILE A 124 -14.64 10.05 -25.31
C ILE A 124 -14.96 8.54 -25.24
N PHE A 125 -14.57 7.87 -24.17
CA PHE A 125 -14.91 6.47 -23.97
C PHE A 125 -16.42 6.27 -23.78
N ILE A 126 -17.08 7.13 -23.00
CA ILE A 126 -18.53 7.10 -22.82
C ILE A 126 -19.25 7.35 -24.16
N THR A 127 -18.80 8.31 -24.97
CA THR A 127 -19.39 8.55 -26.29
C THR A 127 -19.17 7.37 -27.23
N HIS A 128 -17.98 6.77 -27.23
CA HIS A 128 -17.67 5.56 -28.00
C HIS A 128 -18.56 4.38 -27.61
N ASN A 129 -18.75 4.12 -26.31
CA ASN A 129 -19.60 3.04 -25.84
C ASN A 129 -21.07 3.23 -26.21
N ARG A 130 -21.56 4.48 -26.21
CA ARG A 130 -22.93 4.78 -26.64
C ARG A 130 -23.11 4.62 -28.15
N LYS A 131 -22.14 5.07 -28.94
CA LYS A 131 -22.16 5.01 -30.41
C LYS A 131 -20.76 4.70 -30.94
N PRO A 132 -20.44 3.40 -31.12
CA PRO A 132 -19.17 3.00 -31.69
C PRO A 132 -19.12 3.42 -33.16
N THR A 133 -18.24 4.36 -33.48
CA THR A 133 -17.97 4.79 -34.87
C THR A 133 -16.47 4.86 -35.07
N GLU A 134 -16.02 4.79 -36.33
CA GLU A 134 -14.58 4.86 -36.63
C GLU A 134 -13.97 6.20 -36.20
N SER A 135 -14.72 7.29 -36.30
CA SER A 135 -14.32 8.61 -35.80
C SER A 135 -14.14 8.60 -34.27
N THR A 136 -15.12 8.10 -33.51
CA THR A 136 -15.00 8.04 -32.04
C THR A 136 -13.88 7.10 -31.60
N LYS A 137 -13.63 6.03 -32.34
CA LYS A 137 -12.52 5.10 -32.11
C LYS A 137 -11.17 5.79 -32.30
N GLN A 138 -10.97 6.52 -33.40
CA GLN A 138 -9.77 7.32 -33.64
C GLN A 138 -9.53 8.37 -32.54
N GLN A 139 -10.59 9.08 -32.12
CA GLN A 139 -10.52 10.03 -31.02
C GLN A 139 -10.12 9.37 -29.69
N LEU A 140 -10.65 8.18 -29.41
CA LEU A 140 -10.29 7.40 -28.22
C LEU A 140 -8.82 6.97 -28.26
N HIS A 141 -8.33 6.49 -29.41
CA HIS A 141 -6.92 6.15 -29.60
C HIS A 141 -6.02 7.37 -29.38
N ALA A 142 -6.37 8.53 -29.96
CA ALA A 142 -5.62 9.77 -29.76
C ALA A 142 -5.60 10.21 -28.28
N ALA A 143 -6.74 10.14 -27.59
CA ALA A 143 -6.84 10.47 -26.16
C ALA A 143 -6.03 9.51 -25.28
N LYS A 144 -6.06 8.20 -25.57
CA LYS A 144 -5.23 7.19 -24.90
C LYS A 144 -3.74 7.47 -25.11
N SER A 145 -3.34 7.74 -26.35
CA SER A 145 -1.94 8.03 -26.71
C SER A 145 -1.43 9.27 -25.97
N ASN A 146 -2.23 10.35 -25.94
CA ASN A 146 -1.85 11.57 -25.25
C ASN A 146 -1.72 11.37 -23.73
N LEU A 147 -2.70 10.72 -23.09
CA LEU A 147 -2.64 10.40 -21.66
C LEU A 147 -1.43 9.53 -21.34
N GLN A 148 -1.12 8.53 -22.18
CA GLN A 148 0.03 7.66 -22.00
C GLN A 148 1.35 8.45 -22.09
N LYS A 149 1.46 9.35 -23.08
CA LYS A 149 2.65 10.20 -23.26
C LYS A 149 2.90 11.09 -22.05
N GLU A 150 1.88 11.79 -21.56
CA GLU A 150 2.03 12.69 -20.42
C GLU A 150 2.26 11.92 -19.11
N THR A 151 1.59 10.79 -18.92
CA THR A 151 1.86 9.89 -17.78
C THR A 151 3.33 9.47 -17.78
N ARG A 152 3.87 9.00 -18.90
CA ARG A 152 5.28 8.59 -19.00
C ARG A 152 6.24 9.73 -18.66
N LYS A 153 5.98 10.95 -19.13
CA LYS A 153 6.79 12.12 -18.78
C LYS A 153 6.79 12.40 -17.28
N CYS A 154 5.59 12.47 -16.67
CA CYS A 154 5.43 12.72 -15.24
C CYS A 154 6.12 11.65 -14.40
N THR A 155 5.96 10.38 -14.80
CA THR A 155 6.63 9.24 -14.15
C THR A 155 8.14 9.34 -14.26
N ASN A 156 8.69 9.62 -15.45
CA ASN A 156 10.13 9.74 -15.64
C ASN A 156 10.72 10.88 -14.80
N GLN A 157 10.11 12.06 -14.83
CA GLN A 157 10.55 13.20 -14.01
C GLN A 157 10.57 12.88 -12.52
N TYR A 158 9.56 12.16 -12.03
CA TYR A 158 9.52 11.70 -10.66
C TYR A 158 10.68 10.73 -10.34
N TRP A 159 10.93 9.73 -11.20
CA TRP A 159 12.02 8.78 -11.00
C TRP A 159 13.40 9.44 -11.09
N ASP A 160 13.61 10.36 -12.04
CA ASP A 160 14.85 11.11 -12.17
C ASP A 160 15.13 11.89 -10.88
N LYS A 161 14.13 12.60 -10.35
CA LYS A 161 14.24 13.31 -9.08
C LYS A 161 14.56 12.35 -7.92
N LEU A 162 13.86 11.22 -7.84
CA LEU A 162 14.06 10.26 -6.76
C LEU A 162 15.47 9.63 -6.81
N CYS A 163 15.98 9.31 -8.00
CA CYS A 163 17.33 8.81 -8.21
C CYS A 163 18.38 9.84 -7.80
N LEU A 164 18.21 11.11 -8.19
CA LEU A 164 19.10 12.20 -7.80
C LEU A 164 19.13 12.39 -6.28
N GLU A 165 17.98 12.29 -5.60
CA GLU A 165 17.92 12.37 -4.14
C GLU A 165 18.63 11.19 -3.47
N ILE A 166 18.48 9.97 -3.99
CA ILE A 166 19.19 8.78 -3.48
C ILE A 166 20.70 8.97 -3.64
N GLN A 167 21.15 9.40 -4.83
CA GLN A 167 22.57 9.64 -5.10
C GLN A 167 23.14 10.70 -4.16
N LYS A 168 22.47 11.85 -4.04
CA LYS A 168 22.89 12.95 -3.16
C LYS A 168 23.03 12.48 -1.70
N VAL A 169 22.11 11.67 -1.21
CA VAL A 169 22.15 11.14 0.17
C VAL A 169 23.25 10.08 0.33
N SER A 170 23.51 9.28 -0.71
CA SER A 170 24.62 8.34 -0.76
C SER A 170 25.96 9.06 -0.70
N ASP A 171 26.14 10.13 -1.49
CA ASP A 171 27.37 10.93 -1.52
C ASP A 171 27.67 11.61 -0.18
N MET A 172 26.63 11.94 0.59
CA MET A 172 26.74 12.45 1.97
C MET A 172 27.08 11.37 3.01
N GLY A 173 27.17 10.10 2.62
CA GLY A 173 27.41 8.97 3.54
C GLY A 173 26.23 8.68 4.49
N ASN A 174 25.04 9.22 4.26
CA ASN A 174 23.89 9.01 5.15
C ASN A 174 23.10 7.76 4.77
N ILE A 175 23.63 6.61 5.17
CA ILE A 175 23.09 5.27 4.85
C ILE A 175 21.62 5.13 5.29
N ARG A 176 21.24 5.70 6.44
CA ARG A 176 19.86 5.63 6.95
C ARG A 176 18.87 6.30 6.00
N LYS A 177 19.15 7.55 5.61
CA LYS A 177 18.28 8.28 4.68
C LYS A 177 18.29 7.64 3.29
N MET A 178 19.43 7.08 2.86
CA MET A 178 19.52 6.36 1.60
C MET A 178 18.55 5.17 1.58
N TYR A 179 18.57 4.36 2.64
CA TYR A 179 17.65 3.24 2.80
C TYR A 179 16.18 3.67 2.84
N GLU A 180 15.86 4.77 3.52
CA GLU A 180 14.50 5.33 3.54
C GLU A 180 14.01 5.70 2.13
N LYS A 181 14.87 6.34 1.31
CA LYS A 181 14.54 6.70 -0.08
C LYS A 181 14.41 5.47 -0.99
N ILE A 182 15.28 4.46 -0.83
CA ILE A 182 15.17 3.18 -1.53
C ILE A 182 13.84 2.48 -1.20
N ARG A 183 13.40 2.53 0.06
CA ARG A 183 12.08 1.99 0.45
C ARG A 183 10.92 2.75 -0.19
N VAL A 184 11.07 4.05 -0.44
CA VAL A 184 10.08 4.82 -1.21
C VAL A 184 10.04 4.31 -2.66
N ALA A 185 11.19 4.11 -3.29
CA ALA A 185 11.31 3.60 -4.67
C ALA A 185 10.72 2.18 -4.84
N ILE A 186 10.99 1.27 -3.89
CA ILE A 186 10.44 -0.10 -3.93
C ILE A 186 8.92 -0.10 -3.71
N GLY A 187 8.41 0.90 -2.99
CA GLY A 187 7.01 0.99 -2.61
C GLY A 187 6.68 0.15 -1.36
N PRO A 188 5.40 0.08 -0.97
CA PRO A 188 4.97 -0.77 0.14
C PRO A 188 5.35 -2.23 -0.13
N THR A 189 6.11 -2.84 0.78
CA THR A 189 6.36 -4.29 0.71
C THR A 189 5.04 -5.02 0.92
N VAL A 190 4.52 -5.61 -0.15
CA VAL A 190 3.35 -6.48 -0.05
C VAL A 190 3.80 -7.73 0.69
N SER A 191 3.41 -7.84 1.96
CA SER A 191 3.63 -9.07 2.74
C SER A 191 2.71 -10.14 2.17
N LYS A 192 3.23 -10.92 1.22
CA LYS A 192 2.58 -12.14 0.75
C LYS A 192 2.93 -13.25 1.73
N VAL A 193 2.33 -13.23 2.92
CA VAL A 193 2.37 -14.43 3.76
C VAL A 193 1.46 -15.44 3.08
N ALA A 194 2.06 -16.42 2.40
CA ALA A 194 1.32 -17.55 1.90
C ALA A 194 0.62 -18.22 3.10
N PRO A 195 -0.70 -18.47 3.03
CA PRO A 195 -1.40 -19.13 4.13
C PRO A 195 -0.76 -20.50 4.38
N LEU A 196 -0.30 -20.75 5.62
CA LEU A 196 0.25 -22.04 6.00
C LEU A 196 -0.85 -23.09 5.89
N LYS A 197 -0.59 -24.19 5.17
CA LYS A 197 -1.56 -25.27 5.02
C LYS A 197 -1.32 -26.39 6.03
N SER A 198 -2.43 -26.98 6.50
CA SER A 198 -2.41 -28.23 7.25
C SER A 198 -1.92 -29.38 6.37
N VAL A 199 -1.67 -30.55 6.96
CA VAL A 199 -1.35 -31.78 6.20
C VAL A 199 -2.47 -32.13 5.21
N ILE A 200 -3.72 -31.82 5.59
CA ILE A 200 -4.95 -32.11 4.84
C ILE A 200 -5.22 -31.04 3.76
N GLY A 201 -4.51 -29.92 3.79
CA GLY A 201 -4.59 -28.85 2.79
C GLY A 201 -5.35 -27.60 3.23
N ASP A 202 -5.98 -27.63 4.41
CA ASP A 202 -6.74 -26.50 4.96
C ASP A 202 -5.84 -25.34 5.39
N GLN A 203 -6.33 -24.11 5.25
CA GLN A 203 -5.59 -22.92 5.67
C GLN A 203 -5.58 -22.77 7.20
N LEU A 204 -4.38 -22.82 7.79
CA LEU A 204 -4.17 -22.63 9.22
C LEU A 204 -4.20 -21.13 9.54
N THR A 205 -5.32 -20.67 10.10
CA THR A 205 -5.47 -19.26 10.53
C THR A 205 -4.97 -19.02 11.96
N ASN A 206 -4.90 -20.08 12.79
CA ASN A 206 -4.52 -19.97 14.21
C ASN A 206 -2.99 -19.99 14.39
N LYS A 207 -2.44 -18.95 15.05
CA LYS A 207 -1.00 -18.79 15.30
C LYS A 207 -0.37 -19.98 16.03
N LYS A 208 -1.04 -20.57 17.04
CA LYS A 208 -0.52 -21.75 17.75
C LYS A 208 -0.38 -22.95 16.81
N LYS A 209 -1.38 -23.19 15.96
CA LYS A 209 -1.37 -24.28 14.97
C LYS A 209 -0.31 -24.05 13.88
N GLN A 210 -0.05 -22.79 13.52
CA GLN A 210 1.03 -22.44 12.60
C GLN A 210 2.40 -22.76 13.19
N THR A 211 2.66 -22.37 14.44
CA THR A 211 3.92 -22.68 15.13
C THR A 211 4.16 -24.19 15.25
N GLU A 212 3.12 -24.96 15.60
CA GLU A 212 3.22 -26.41 15.65
C GLU A 212 3.55 -27.02 14.28
N ARG A 213 2.90 -26.53 13.22
CA ARG A 213 3.20 -26.95 11.85
C ARG A 213 4.65 -26.64 11.45
N TRP A 214 5.17 -25.47 11.83
CA TRP A 214 6.58 -25.11 11.60
C TRP A 214 7.53 -26.07 12.31
N ASN A 215 7.27 -26.39 13.58
CA ASN A 215 8.09 -27.33 14.36
C ASN A 215 8.11 -28.71 13.71
N ILE A 216 6.95 -29.22 13.29
CA ILE A 216 6.87 -30.51 12.58
C ILE A 216 7.66 -30.48 11.28
N THR A 217 7.49 -29.44 10.47
CA THR A 217 8.21 -29.33 9.19
C THR A 217 9.72 -29.28 9.39
N LEU A 218 10.22 -28.48 10.34
CA LEU A 218 11.66 -28.39 10.66
C LEU A 218 12.21 -29.75 11.12
N ASN A 219 11.53 -30.41 12.05
CA ASN A 219 11.94 -31.72 12.55
C ASN A 219 11.93 -32.79 11.46
N CYS A 220 10.93 -32.76 10.56
CA CYS A 220 10.87 -33.68 9.42
C CYS A 220 12.00 -33.44 8.42
N THR A 221 12.37 -32.19 8.15
CA THR A 221 13.50 -31.86 7.27
C THR A 221 14.81 -32.32 7.88
N GLN A 222 15.06 -32.01 9.16
CA GLN A 222 16.27 -32.45 9.87
C GLN A 222 16.40 -33.97 9.89
N ARG A 223 15.29 -34.69 10.11
CA ARG A 223 15.28 -36.16 10.08
C ARG A 223 15.56 -36.72 8.68
N ARG A 224 15.07 -36.09 7.61
CA ARG A 224 15.40 -36.48 6.24
C ARG A 224 16.87 -36.25 5.91
N GLU A 225 17.44 -35.12 6.31
CA GLU A 225 18.86 -34.83 6.10
C GLU A 225 19.75 -35.85 6.82
N MET A 226 19.44 -36.18 8.08
CA MET A 226 20.15 -37.23 8.82
C MET A 226 20.04 -38.62 8.15
N LEU A 227 18.88 -38.94 7.56
CA LEU A 227 18.68 -40.19 6.81
C LEU A 227 19.46 -40.18 5.49
N ILE A 228 19.47 -39.07 4.76
CA ILE A 228 20.24 -38.91 3.53
C ILE A 228 21.73 -39.02 3.83
N ASP A 229 22.24 -38.34 4.87
CA ASP A 229 23.63 -38.43 5.29
C ASP A 229 24.00 -39.84 5.74
N SER A 230 23.13 -40.53 6.47
CA SER A 230 23.35 -41.92 6.87
C SER A 230 23.36 -42.89 5.69
N LEU A 231 22.56 -42.62 4.66
CA LEU A 231 22.48 -43.45 3.45
C LEU A 231 23.58 -43.14 2.44
N MET A 232 24.08 -41.89 2.39
CA MET A 232 25.12 -41.43 1.48
C MET A 232 26.54 -41.61 2.05
N LYS A 233 26.72 -41.63 3.38
CA LYS A 233 28.02 -41.87 4.06
C LYS A 233 28.77 -43.13 3.58
N PRO A 234 28.12 -44.28 3.32
CA PRO A 234 28.80 -45.47 2.79
C PRO A 234 29.28 -45.32 1.34
N PHE A 235 28.64 -44.46 0.55
CA PHE A 235 28.95 -44.29 -0.88
C PHE A 235 30.03 -43.24 -1.16
N LEU A 236 30.32 -42.35 -0.19
CA LEU A 236 31.28 -41.25 -0.36
C LEU A 236 32.68 -41.54 0.19
N GLY A 237 32.96 -42.75 0.70
CA GLY A 237 34.33 -43.22 0.93
C GLY A 237 35.22 -42.30 1.78
N PHE A 238 34.72 -41.70 2.85
CA PHE A 238 35.56 -40.96 3.78
C PHE A 238 36.23 -41.93 4.78
N PRO A 239 37.57 -41.92 4.91
CA PRO A 239 38.27 -42.79 5.85
C PRO A 239 37.97 -42.38 7.29
N LYS A 240 37.98 -43.37 8.18
CA LYS A 240 37.74 -43.24 9.63
C LYS A 240 38.76 -42.33 10.30
#